data_AF-H6QTW3-F1
#
_entry.id   AF-H6QTW3-F1
#
_cell.length_a   1.000
_cell.length_b   1.000
_cell.length_c   1.000
_cell.angle_alpha   90.00
_cell.angle_beta   90.00
_cell.angle_gamma   90.00
#
_symmetry.space_group_name_H-M   'P 1'
#
loop_
_entity.id
_entity.type
_entity.pdbx_description
1 polymer ?
#
loop_
_entity_poly.entity_id
_entity_poly.type
_entity_poly.pdbx_seq_one_letter_code
_entity_poly.pdbx_strand_id
1 'polypeptide(L)'
;MLFKYLLAPIALAAASVPYDDRSISKQIDFKTIVSVTETYKQSITNSCGSDNVQGVVNDLTQIYTPVVDISEKFHNSVVKADYVNAQAKIFGSFLVKFEAILKVVSQHPKVYQGCRSKVPEFDSKFSLIISDFKKYNVDFRAALGGVKLDYDLWVKFGFKSQISLGLY
;
A
#
# COMPACT_ATOMS: atom_id res chain seq x y z
N MET A 1 -17.54 -57.43 34.73
CA MET A 1 -18.02 -56.04 34.61
C MET A 1 -17.56 -55.32 35.87
N LEU A 2 -16.83 -54.21 35.91
CA LEU A 2 -16.60 -53.12 34.98
C LEU A 2 -15.24 -52.49 35.36
N PHE A 3 -14.39 -52.20 34.38
CA PHE A 3 -13.12 -51.48 34.58
C PHE A 3 -13.40 -50.03 35.02
N LYS A 4 -12.67 -49.59 36.05
CA LYS A 4 -12.57 -48.19 36.47
C LYS A 4 -11.85 -47.39 35.37
N TYR A 5 -12.56 -46.49 34.70
CA TYR A 5 -11.95 -45.40 33.93
C TYR A 5 -12.35 -44.08 34.58
N LEU A 6 -11.40 -43.49 35.30
CA LEU A 6 -11.41 -42.08 35.66
C LEU A 6 -11.17 -41.29 34.36
N LEU A 7 -12.22 -40.67 33.81
CA LEU A 7 -12.08 -39.62 32.81
C LEU A 7 -12.19 -38.29 33.54
N ALA A 8 -11.05 -37.71 33.90
CA ALA A 8 -10.98 -36.32 34.31
C ALA A 8 -11.20 -35.43 33.07
N PRO A 9 -12.15 -34.49 33.08
CA PRO A 9 -12.25 -33.52 32.01
C PRO A 9 -11.04 -32.58 32.09
N ILE A 10 -10.14 -32.67 31.12
CA ILE A 10 -9.12 -31.64 30.88
C ILE A 10 -9.87 -30.43 30.33
N ALA A 11 -10.23 -29.51 31.21
CA ALA A 11 -10.67 -28.19 30.80
C ALA A 11 -9.50 -27.49 30.11
N LEU A 12 -9.55 -27.42 28.77
CA LEU A 12 -8.64 -26.61 27.98
C LEU A 12 -9.00 -25.14 28.26
N ALA A 13 -8.36 -24.55 29.26
CA ALA A 13 -8.41 -23.12 29.49
C ALA A 13 -7.69 -22.44 28.30
N ALA A 14 -8.47 -22.05 27.30
CA ALA A 14 -8.02 -21.11 26.28
C ALA A 14 -7.78 -19.78 27.00
N ALA A 15 -6.54 -19.54 27.41
CA ALA A 15 -6.10 -18.23 27.85
C ALA A 15 -6.25 -17.28 26.66
N SER A 16 -7.34 -16.52 26.62
CA SER A 16 -7.44 -15.35 25.76
C SER A 16 -6.42 -14.33 26.27
N VAL A 17 -5.19 -14.42 25.79
CA VAL A 17 -4.26 -13.30 25.87
C VAL A 17 -4.99 -12.10 25.25
N PRO A 18 -5.15 -10.98 25.96
CA PRO A 18 -5.64 -9.77 25.33
C PRO A 18 -4.56 -9.40 24.30
N TYR A 19 -4.84 -9.71 23.05
CA TYR A 19 -4.03 -9.23 21.94
C TYR A 19 -4.11 -7.71 22.05
N ASP A 20 -2.99 -7.09 22.41
CA ASP A 20 -2.93 -5.65 22.63
C ASP A 20 -3.07 -4.98 21.25
N ASP A 21 -4.32 -4.78 20.85
CA ASP A 21 -4.83 -4.20 19.60
C ASP A 21 -4.23 -2.80 19.36
N ARG A 22 -3.73 -2.18 20.45
CA ARG A 22 -3.00 -0.91 20.45
C ARG A 22 -1.57 -1.01 19.91
N SER A 23 -0.98 -2.21 19.86
CA SER A 23 0.37 -2.44 19.35
C SER A 23 0.39 -2.69 17.84
N ILE A 24 -0.59 -3.43 17.29
CA ILE A 24 -0.70 -3.71 15.85
C ILE A 24 -1.00 -2.43 15.07
N SER A 25 -1.93 -1.61 15.58
CA SER A 25 -2.27 -0.32 14.97
C SER A 25 -1.05 0.61 14.83
N LYS A 26 -0.09 0.59 15.76
CA LYS A 26 1.16 1.37 15.65
C LYS A 26 2.12 0.88 14.56
N GLN A 27 1.96 -0.35 14.04
CA GLN A 27 2.87 -0.92 13.03
C GLN A 27 2.48 -0.55 11.59
N ILE A 28 1.21 -0.22 11.35
CA ILE A 28 0.72 0.18 10.02
C ILE A 28 0.69 1.69 9.96
N ASP A 29 1.74 2.33 9.42
CA ASP A 29 1.77 3.77 9.23
C ASP A 29 2.04 4.15 7.77
N PHE A 30 0.97 4.40 7.02
CA PHE A 30 1.06 4.85 5.62
C PHE A 30 1.74 6.23 5.48
N LYS A 31 1.97 6.98 6.57
CA LYS A 31 2.76 8.23 6.48
C LYS A 31 4.20 7.95 6.07
N THR A 32 4.72 6.75 6.36
CA THR A 32 6.05 6.33 5.95
C THR A 32 6.19 6.35 4.42
N ILE A 33 5.25 5.74 3.69
CA ILE A 33 5.32 5.73 2.21
C ILE A 33 5.11 7.13 1.62
N VAL A 34 4.25 7.95 2.23
CA VAL A 34 4.08 9.35 1.81
C VAL A 34 5.40 10.11 1.96
N SER A 35 6.06 9.97 3.11
CA SER A 35 7.28 10.71 3.43
C SER A 35 8.44 10.29 2.53
N VAL A 36 8.62 8.98 2.31
CA VAL A 36 9.66 8.47 1.40
C VAL A 36 9.41 8.95 -0.03
N THR A 37 8.15 8.94 -0.48
CA THR A 37 7.79 9.44 -1.82
C THR A 37 8.14 10.92 -1.99
N GLU A 38 7.86 11.75 -0.98
CA GLU A 38 8.24 13.17 -0.99
C GLU A 38 9.76 13.36 -1.02
N THR A 39 10.50 12.62 -0.20
CA THR A 39 11.97 12.68 -0.15
C THR A 39 12.59 12.41 -1.53
N TYR A 40 12.12 11.40 -2.24
CA TYR A 40 12.70 11.00 -3.53
C TYR A 40 12.12 11.72 -4.75
N LYS A 41 11.00 12.44 -4.61
CA LYS A 41 10.36 13.15 -5.73
C LYS A 41 11.31 14.08 -6.49
N GLN A 42 12.08 14.89 -5.77
CA GLN A 42 13.01 15.83 -6.41
C GLN A 42 14.17 15.10 -7.10
N SER A 43 14.73 14.06 -6.47
CA SER A 43 15.80 13.24 -7.03
C SER A 43 15.35 12.54 -8.33
N ILE A 44 14.13 12.00 -8.34
CA ILE A 44 13.53 11.41 -9.54
C ILE A 44 13.36 12.47 -10.63
N THR A 45 12.86 13.65 -10.29
CA THR A 45 12.66 14.75 -11.25
C THR A 45 13.99 15.17 -11.89
N ASN A 46 15.04 15.33 -11.09
CA ASN A 46 16.38 15.68 -11.57
C ASN A 46 16.98 14.58 -12.45
N SER A 47 16.79 13.32 -12.06
CA SER A 47 17.24 12.14 -12.82
C SER A 47 16.49 12.02 -14.15
N CYS A 48 15.21 12.37 -14.19
CA CYS A 48 14.43 12.45 -15.43
C CYS A 48 14.99 13.53 -16.36
N GLY A 49 15.27 14.73 -15.83
CA GLY A 49 15.85 15.83 -16.60
C GLY A 49 17.23 15.53 -17.22
N SER A 50 17.98 14.60 -16.62
CA SER A 50 19.30 14.16 -17.11
C SER A 50 19.27 12.80 -17.83
N ASP A 51 18.09 12.26 -18.16
CA ASP A 51 17.92 10.94 -18.80
C ASP A 51 18.60 9.78 -18.03
N ASN A 52 18.75 9.93 -16.72
CA ASN A 52 19.37 8.96 -15.83
C ASN A 52 18.36 7.90 -15.38
N VAL A 53 18.14 6.90 -16.24
CA VAL A 53 17.23 5.78 -16.00
C VAL A 53 17.54 5.06 -14.68
N GLN A 54 18.81 4.76 -14.42
CA GLN A 54 19.21 3.99 -13.24
C GLN A 54 18.92 4.76 -11.95
N GLY A 55 19.15 6.08 -11.95
CA GLY A 55 18.80 6.94 -10.81
C GLY A 55 17.30 6.86 -10.47
N VAL A 56 16.45 6.96 -11.49
CA VAL A 56 14.98 6.84 -11.30
C VAL A 56 14.59 5.45 -10.80
N VAL A 57 15.14 4.38 -11.36
CA VAL A 57 14.85 2.99 -10.92
C VAL A 57 15.30 2.77 -9.46
N ASN A 58 16.46 3.28 -9.07
CA ASN A 58 16.96 3.18 -7.69
C ASN A 58 16.02 3.91 -6.73
N ASP A 59 15.64 5.14 -7.04
CA ASP A 59 14.73 5.94 -6.20
C ASP A 59 13.33 5.31 -6.11
N LEU A 60 12.79 4.80 -7.22
CA LEU A 60 11.55 4.02 -7.23
C LEU A 60 11.66 2.77 -6.36
N THR A 61 12.84 2.13 -6.30
CA THR A 61 13.07 0.98 -5.42
C THR A 61 13.06 1.38 -3.94
N GLN A 62 13.59 2.56 -3.61
CA GLN A 62 13.51 3.11 -2.25
C GLN A 62 12.07 3.40 -1.83
N ILE A 63 11.21 3.85 -2.75
CA ILE A 63 9.77 4.02 -2.50
C ILE A 63 9.06 2.66 -2.42
N TYR A 64 9.44 1.69 -3.25
CA TYR A 64 8.78 0.38 -3.30
C TYR A 64 8.96 -0.42 -2.00
N THR A 65 10.15 -0.38 -1.40
CA THR A 65 10.47 -1.15 -0.19
C THR A 65 9.47 -0.93 0.97
N PRO A 66 9.19 0.30 1.40
CA PRO A 66 8.18 0.54 2.44
C PRO A 66 6.75 0.25 1.97
N VAL A 67 6.44 0.32 0.67
CA VAL A 67 5.13 -0.10 0.15
C VAL A 67 4.92 -1.60 0.36
N VAL A 68 5.94 -2.42 0.09
CA VAL A 68 5.90 -3.87 0.34
C VAL A 68 5.67 -4.15 1.83
N ASP A 69 6.52 -3.58 2.69
CA ASP A 69 6.43 -3.79 4.15
C ASP A 69 5.07 -3.39 4.72
N ILE A 70 4.54 -2.22 4.35
CA ILE A 70 3.22 -1.77 4.81
C ILE A 70 2.10 -2.63 4.25
N SER A 71 2.18 -3.04 2.99
CA SER A 71 1.14 -3.89 2.39
C SER A 71 1.03 -5.23 3.13
N GLU A 72 2.16 -5.83 3.51
CA GLU A 72 2.20 -7.11 4.23
C GLU A 72 1.74 -6.95 5.67
N LYS A 73 2.18 -5.89 6.35
CA LYS A 73 1.70 -5.57 7.71
C LYS A 73 0.20 -5.33 7.72
N PHE A 74 -0.32 -4.53 6.78
CA PHE A 74 -1.74 -4.23 6.72
C PHE A 74 -2.57 -5.48 6.44
N HIS A 75 -2.13 -6.31 5.49
CA HIS A 75 -2.83 -7.55 5.14
C HIS A 75 -2.96 -8.53 6.31
N ASN A 76 -1.91 -8.64 7.13
CA ASN A 76 -1.86 -9.59 8.24
C ASN A 76 -2.43 -9.04 9.55
N SER A 77 -2.94 -7.81 9.54
CA SER A 77 -3.40 -7.14 10.76
C SER A 77 -4.93 -7.11 10.88
N VAL A 78 -5.39 -7.19 12.13
CA VAL A 78 -6.75 -6.82 12.52
C VAL A 78 -6.66 -5.42 13.11
N VAL A 79 -7.41 -4.47 12.55
CA VAL A 79 -7.39 -3.06 12.95
C VAL A 79 -8.79 -2.49 13.02
N LYS A 80 -8.98 -1.49 13.89
CA LYS A 80 -10.27 -0.82 14.06
C LYS A 80 -10.64 0.02 12.83
N ALA A 81 -11.93 0.06 12.50
CA ALA A 81 -12.42 0.72 11.28
C ALA A 81 -12.13 2.24 11.22
N ASP A 82 -12.15 2.94 12.35
CA ASP A 82 -11.80 4.35 12.45
C ASP A 82 -10.32 4.60 12.08
N TYR A 83 -9.43 3.75 12.59
CA TYR A 83 -8.01 3.76 12.25
C TYR A 83 -7.79 3.49 10.76
N VAL A 84 -8.46 2.48 10.22
CA VAL A 84 -8.39 2.10 8.80
C VAL A 84 -8.83 3.26 7.90
N ASN A 85 -9.92 3.95 8.23
CA ASN A 85 -10.37 5.12 7.47
C ASN A 85 -9.35 6.27 7.49
N ALA A 86 -8.67 6.51 8.61
CA ALA A 86 -7.60 7.49 8.68
C ALA A 86 -6.40 7.10 7.79
N GLN A 87 -6.01 5.83 7.81
CA GLN A 87 -4.93 5.30 6.96
C GLN A 87 -5.30 5.34 5.47
N ALA A 88 -6.56 5.11 5.10
CA ALA A 88 -7.02 5.21 3.73
C ALA A 88 -6.83 6.62 3.14
N LYS A 89 -7.11 7.68 3.93
CA LYS A 89 -6.85 9.07 3.51
C LYS A 89 -5.37 9.33 3.27
N ILE A 90 -4.52 8.77 4.12
CA ILE A 90 -3.06 8.89 3.98
C ILE A 90 -2.57 8.14 2.73
N PHE A 91 -3.08 6.93 2.49
CA PHE A 91 -2.79 6.19 1.27
C PHE A 91 -3.28 6.91 0.01
N GLY A 92 -4.46 7.54 0.04
CA GLY A 92 -4.93 8.41 -1.03
C GLY A 92 -3.97 9.56 -1.34
N SER A 93 -3.44 10.23 -0.31
CA SER A 93 -2.40 11.26 -0.46
C SER A 93 -1.12 10.71 -1.10
N PHE A 94 -0.71 9.50 -0.74
CA PHE A 94 0.40 8.82 -1.39
C PHE A 94 0.13 8.59 -2.89
N LEU A 95 -1.06 8.10 -3.27
CA LEU A 95 -1.41 7.86 -4.68
C LEU A 95 -1.32 9.13 -5.53
N VAL A 96 -1.81 10.26 -5.01
CA VAL A 96 -1.73 11.56 -5.70
C VAL A 96 -0.27 11.99 -5.90
N LYS A 97 0.59 11.78 -4.90
CA LYS A 97 2.03 12.13 -4.99
C LYS A 97 2.76 11.19 -5.93
N PHE A 98 2.43 9.90 -5.90
CA PHE A 98 2.99 8.90 -6.80
C PHE A 98 2.59 9.19 -8.26
N GLU A 99 1.34 9.60 -8.51
CA GLU A 99 0.91 10.05 -9.84
C GLU A 99 1.74 11.22 -10.35
N ALA A 100 2.09 12.18 -9.49
CA ALA A 100 2.95 13.29 -9.89
C ALA A 100 4.34 12.80 -10.37
N ILE A 101 4.89 11.75 -9.75
CA ILE A 101 6.12 11.11 -10.21
C ILE A 101 5.90 10.43 -11.57
N LEU A 102 4.81 9.68 -11.73
CA LEU A 102 4.47 9.03 -13.00
C LEU A 102 4.33 10.05 -14.14
N LYS A 103 3.72 11.21 -13.87
CA LYS A 103 3.59 12.31 -14.84
C LYS A 103 4.96 12.78 -15.31
N VAL A 104 5.86 13.06 -14.39
CA VAL A 104 7.24 13.46 -14.73
C VAL A 104 7.91 12.37 -15.56
N VAL A 105 7.93 11.11 -15.08
CA VAL A 105 8.56 10.00 -15.81
C VAL A 105 7.99 9.84 -17.23
N SER A 106 6.67 10.00 -17.40
CA SER A 106 6.01 9.85 -18.71
C SER A 106 6.43 10.90 -19.74
N GLN A 107 6.89 12.06 -19.30
CA GLN A 107 7.36 13.14 -20.16
C GLN A 107 8.77 12.90 -20.70
N HIS A 108 9.49 11.89 -20.17
CA HIS A 108 10.85 11.55 -20.56
C HIS A 108 10.90 10.14 -21.18
N PRO A 109 10.83 10.01 -22.53
CA PRO A 109 10.63 8.72 -23.20
C PRO A 109 11.65 7.65 -22.83
N LYS A 110 12.94 8.01 -22.73
CA LYS A 110 14.01 7.06 -22.39
C LYS A 110 13.85 6.51 -20.97
N VAL A 111 13.52 7.38 -20.01
CA VAL A 111 13.27 7.01 -18.62
C VAL A 111 12.00 6.17 -18.49
N TYR A 112 10.92 6.60 -19.15
CA TYR A 112 9.67 5.83 -19.20
C TYR A 112 9.92 4.38 -19.68
N GLN A 113 10.64 4.19 -20.79
CA GLN A 113 10.94 2.85 -21.29
C GLN A 113 11.79 2.05 -20.31
N GLY A 114 12.80 2.68 -19.69
CA GLY A 114 13.66 2.01 -18.72
C GLY A 114 12.98 1.63 -17.41
N CYS A 115 11.89 2.31 -17.04
CA CYS A 115 11.14 2.02 -15.82
C CYS A 115 10.01 0.99 -16.01
N ARG A 116 9.82 0.46 -17.24
CA ARG A 116 8.71 -0.46 -17.57
C ARG A 116 8.69 -1.76 -16.77
N SER A 117 9.81 -2.22 -16.24
CA SER A 117 9.86 -3.39 -15.37
C SER A 117 9.54 -3.05 -13.91
N LYS A 118 10.03 -1.89 -13.43
CA LYS A 118 9.97 -1.54 -12.00
C LYS A 118 8.61 -0.99 -11.57
N VAL A 119 8.02 -0.11 -12.37
CA VAL A 119 6.75 0.56 -11.98
C VAL A 119 5.59 -0.43 -11.83
N PRO A 120 5.41 -1.45 -12.70
CA PRO A 120 4.35 -2.44 -12.52
C PRO A 120 4.45 -3.28 -11.24
N GLU A 121 5.61 -3.39 -10.60
CA GLU A 121 5.76 -4.17 -9.35
C GLU A 121 4.84 -3.65 -8.23
N PHE A 122 4.57 -2.33 -8.24
CA PHE A 122 3.67 -1.66 -7.30
C PHE A 122 2.21 -2.13 -7.43
N ASP A 123 1.77 -2.56 -8.61
CA ASP A 123 0.37 -2.89 -8.90
C ASP A 123 -0.18 -3.99 -7.99
N SER A 124 0.63 -5.03 -7.74
CA SER A 124 0.25 -6.15 -6.87
C SER A 124 0.07 -5.70 -5.42
N LYS A 125 0.95 -4.83 -4.92
CA LYS A 125 0.93 -4.32 -3.54
C LYS A 125 -0.18 -3.31 -3.34
N PHE A 126 -0.44 -2.44 -4.32
CA PHE A 126 -1.58 -1.53 -4.30
C PHE A 126 -2.90 -2.30 -4.34
N SER A 127 -3.00 -3.33 -5.18
CA SER A 127 -4.18 -4.20 -5.25
C SER A 127 -4.48 -4.86 -3.91
N LEU A 128 -3.44 -5.36 -3.22
CA LEU A 128 -3.56 -5.95 -1.89
C LEU A 128 -4.07 -4.93 -0.86
N ILE A 129 -3.39 -3.78 -0.74
CA ILE A 129 -3.75 -2.69 0.16
C ILE A 129 -5.21 -2.28 -0.04
N ILE A 130 -5.61 -2.07 -1.29
CA ILE A 130 -6.96 -1.61 -1.60
C ILE A 130 -7.99 -2.70 -1.30
N SER A 131 -7.68 -3.97 -1.60
CA SER A 131 -8.54 -5.09 -1.22
C SER A 131 -8.73 -5.17 0.30
N ASP A 132 -7.66 -4.92 1.06
CA ASP A 132 -7.73 -4.94 2.53
C ASP A 132 -8.58 -3.78 3.06
N PHE A 133 -8.43 -2.57 2.51
CA PHE A 133 -9.32 -1.45 2.83
C PHE A 133 -10.79 -1.74 2.51
N LYS A 134 -11.08 -2.42 1.38
CA LYS A 134 -12.45 -2.82 1.02
C LYS A 134 -13.08 -3.77 2.04
N LYS A 135 -12.31 -4.66 2.70
CA LYS A 135 -12.83 -5.53 3.78
C LYS A 135 -13.42 -4.73 4.94
N TYR A 136 -12.98 -3.48 5.11
CA TYR A 136 -13.46 -2.55 6.14
C TYR A 136 -14.51 -1.55 5.62
N ASN A 137 -15.06 -1.75 4.41
CA ASN A 137 -16.04 -0.86 3.77
C ASN A 137 -15.57 0.60 3.63
N VAL A 138 -14.27 0.81 3.41
CA VAL A 138 -13.72 2.15 3.20
C VAL A 138 -14.22 2.73 1.88
N ASP A 139 -14.77 3.95 1.94
CA ASP A 139 -15.05 4.77 0.77
C ASP A 139 -13.76 5.46 0.29
N PHE A 140 -13.16 4.89 -0.75
CA PHE A 140 -11.94 5.43 -1.35
C PHE A 140 -12.12 6.78 -2.04
N ARG A 141 -13.31 7.05 -2.59
CA ARG A 141 -13.60 8.34 -3.24
C ARG A 141 -13.61 9.46 -2.20
N ALA A 142 -14.21 9.20 -1.04
CA ALA A 142 -14.13 10.10 0.10
C ALA A 142 -12.70 10.21 0.65
N ALA A 143 -11.94 9.09 0.70
CA ALA A 143 -10.56 9.08 1.16
C ALA A 143 -9.61 9.91 0.27
N LEU A 144 -9.87 9.96 -1.04
CA LEU A 144 -9.16 10.80 -2.01
C LEU A 144 -9.56 12.29 -1.93
N GLY A 145 -10.55 12.66 -1.11
CA GLY A 145 -10.99 14.05 -0.98
C GLY A 145 -11.54 14.64 -2.28
N GLY A 146 -12.09 13.82 -3.16
CA GLY A 146 -12.60 14.24 -4.47
C GLY A 146 -11.53 14.41 -5.56
N VAL A 147 -10.25 14.13 -5.28
CA VAL A 147 -9.20 14.12 -6.29
C VAL A 147 -9.44 12.96 -7.27
N LYS A 148 -9.39 13.27 -8.57
CA LYS A 148 -9.43 12.28 -9.64
C LYS A 148 -8.01 11.97 -10.09
N LEU A 149 -7.66 10.69 -10.06
CA LEU A 149 -6.41 10.19 -10.63
C LEU A 149 -6.53 10.06 -12.15
N ASP A 150 -5.43 10.28 -12.86
CA ASP A 150 -5.33 10.20 -14.32
C ASP A 150 -5.20 8.75 -14.79
N TYR A 151 -6.32 8.05 -14.94
CA TYR A 151 -6.32 6.61 -15.26
C TYR A 151 -5.50 6.23 -16.47
N ASP A 152 -5.54 7.03 -17.53
CA ASP A 152 -4.81 6.75 -18.76
C ASP A 152 -3.31 6.73 -18.50
N LEU A 153 -2.82 7.61 -17.63
CA LEU A 153 -1.44 7.59 -17.17
C LEU A 153 -1.11 6.30 -16.41
N TRP A 154 -1.93 5.93 -15.41
CA TRP A 154 -1.67 4.72 -14.62
C TRP A 154 -1.67 3.45 -15.49
N VAL A 155 -2.61 3.33 -16.43
CA VAL A 155 -2.67 2.21 -17.38
C VAL A 155 -1.44 2.19 -18.29
N LYS A 156 -0.95 3.35 -18.76
CA LYS A 156 0.30 3.44 -19.54
C LYS A 156 1.52 2.91 -18.79
N PHE A 157 1.49 2.92 -17.46
CA PHE A 157 2.54 2.37 -16.60
C PHE A 157 2.30 0.90 -16.20
N GLY A 158 1.26 0.25 -16.74
CA GLY A 158 1.01 -1.17 -16.53
C GLY A 158 0.20 -1.49 -15.27
N PHE A 159 -0.36 -0.49 -14.60
CA PHE A 159 -1.28 -0.72 -13.49
C PHE A 159 -2.60 -1.32 -14.00
N LYS A 160 -2.97 -2.46 -13.45
CA LYS A 160 -4.18 -3.23 -13.80
C LYS A 160 -5.24 -3.15 -12.73
N SER A 161 -4.95 -2.51 -11.58
CA SER A 161 -5.90 -2.27 -10.51
C SER A 161 -6.99 -1.26 -10.92
N GLN A 162 -7.82 -1.66 -11.90
CA GLN A 162 -8.89 -0.90 -12.55
C GLN A 162 -10.14 -0.75 -11.66
N ILE A 163 -10.26 -1.54 -10.59
CA ILE A 163 -11.54 -1.85 -9.93
C ILE A 163 -11.53 -1.47 -8.43
N SER A 164 -10.37 -1.11 -7.90
CA SER A 164 -10.18 -1.12 -6.45
C SER A 164 -10.32 0.26 -5.80
N LEU A 165 -10.02 1.36 -6.49
CA LEU A 165 -10.14 2.73 -5.95
C LEU A 165 -11.58 3.31 -5.94
N GLY A 166 -12.58 2.57 -6.38
CA GLY A 166 -13.99 3.03 -6.34
C GLY A 166 -14.28 4.24 -7.21
N LEU A 167 -13.59 4.35 -8.35
CA LEU A 167 -13.65 5.52 -9.24
C LEU A 167 -14.61 5.36 -10.44
N TYR A 168 -15.47 4.36 -10.39
CA TYR A 168 -16.66 4.22 -11.24
C TYR A 168 -17.91 4.30 -10.37
#